data_AF-A0A535YL89-F1
#
_entry.id   AF-A0A535YL89-F1
#
_cell.length_a   1.000
_cell.length_b   1.000
_cell.length_c   1.000
_cell.angle_alpha   90.00
_cell.angle_beta   90.00
_cell.angle_gamma   90.00
#
_symmetry.space_group_name_H-M   'P 1'
#
loop_
_entity.id
_entity.type
_entity.pdbx_description
1 polymer ?
#
loop_
_entity_poly.entity_id
_entity_poly.type
_entity_poly.pdbx_seq_one_letter_code
_entity_poly.pdbx_strand_id
1 'polypeptide(L)'
;MRTHPGPRDGPRRRARVHHRARAVRHAPLDHRRRPRWHRRGQCAPGGGGVRRRARTGARHRAAKRGHGAVRRRPGGLDAGRPRARRRRAGQRPRAGQSQTGGRRVAAHQIRNRARRGGGVILDEILAHKRREVELRRAQRPFESFEAALASSASELRPPLLARDGDRAAVEMAPSSSFSKSRTVSAIRPFAATLRQPGVSIVAEFKRRSPSGGELRPGASAGEMARLYSACGASALSVLTDEAYFGGTDADLVEARQASSLPVLRKDFVVDAYQIYEARAIGADAILLIVRALTNQELRDFLDLTRHLGMDALVETHSEDEVRRALDAGAIVVGVNNRDLDTLVTDVTLAPRLRPLVPPDCIFVAESGVSQPEQIATLYAAGADAVLIGESLLRAADPGALLRSLVAAGAPRGARV
;
A
#
# COMPACT_ATOMS: atom_id res chain seq x y z
N MET A 1 -4.25 67.47 -65.19
CA MET A 1 -4.60 67.64 -63.77
C MET A 1 -6.12 67.59 -63.66
N ARG A 2 -6.80 66.85 -62.78
CA ARG A 2 -6.45 65.83 -61.77
C ARG A 2 -7.82 65.16 -61.44
N THR A 3 -8.09 63.96 -61.96
CA THR A 3 -8.02 62.64 -61.29
C THR A 3 -9.11 62.36 -60.23
N HIS A 4 -10.20 61.73 -60.66
CA HIS A 4 -10.65 60.34 -60.38
C HIS A 4 -9.80 59.44 -59.44
N PRO A 5 -10.30 58.26 -58.97
CA PRO A 5 -11.61 57.62 -59.22
C PRO A 5 -12.31 56.98 -57.98
N GLY A 6 -13.56 56.52 -58.15
CA GLY A 6 -14.16 55.41 -57.37
C GLY A 6 -13.85 54.05 -58.02
N PRO A 7 -14.77 53.06 -58.10
CA PRO A 7 -15.90 52.76 -57.22
C PRO A 7 -16.14 51.22 -56.96
N ARG A 8 -17.13 50.91 -56.12
CA ARG A 8 -18.25 49.92 -56.31
C ARG A 8 -18.13 48.39 -56.09
N ASP A 9 -19.23 47.94 -55.45
CA ASP A 9 -20.05 46.72 -55.62
C ASP A 9 -19.74 45.40 -54.88
N GLY A 10 -20.70 44.98 -54.02
CA GLY A 10 -20.85 43.62 -53.45
C GLY A 10 -21.51 42.63 -54.44
N PRO A 11 -22.33 41.63 -54.03
CA PRO A 11 -22.66 41.16 -52.68
C PRO A 11 -22.71 39.59 -52.53
N ARG A 12 -23.20 39.12 -51.36
CA ARG A 12 -23.93 37.84 -51.11
C ARG A 12 -23.20 36.56 -50.63
N ARG A 13 -23.63 36.16 -49.43
CA ARG A 13 -24.12 34.83 -49.01
C ARG A 13 -23.15 33.64 -49.05
N ARG A 14 -22.66 33.23 -47.88
CA ARG A 14 -22.37 31.82 -47.58
C ARG A 14 -23.55 31.20 -46.85
N ALA A 15 -24.31 30.39 -47.58
CA ALA A 15 -25.32 29.50 -47.05
C ALA A 15 -24.70 28.13 -46.71
N ARG A 16 -25.23 27.51 -45.66
CA ARG A 16 -24.94 26.16 -45.18
C ARG A 16 -25.28 25.11 -46.24
N VAL A 17 -24.44 24.08 -46.36
CA VAL A 17 -24.85 22.77 -46.92
C VAL A 17 -24.29 21.66 -46.05
N HIS A 18 -25.20 20.76 -45.67
CA HIS A 18 -24.95 19.50 -44.97
C HIS A 18 -24.09 18.54 -45.79
N HIS A 19 -23.21 17.79 -45.13
CA HIS A 19 -22.82 16.46 -45.61
C HIS A 19 -22.78 15.44 -44.47
N ARG A 20 -23.70 14.46 -44.58
CA ARG A 20 -23.63 13.13 -43.97
C ARG A 20 -22.54 12.31 -44.67
N ALA A 21 -21.74 11.57 -43.90
CA ALA A 21 -21.16 10.26 -44.26
C ALA A 21 -20.50 9.68 -42.99
N ARG A 22 -21.13 8.70 -42.33
CA ARG A 22 -21.05 7.23 -42.53
C ARG A 22 -19.87 6.58 -41.81
N ALA A 23 -20.26 5.73 -40.86
CA ALA A 23 -19.44 4.80 -40.11
C ALA A 23 -18.72 3.79 -41.03
N VAL A 24 -17.49 3.44 -40.64
CA VAL A 24 -16.79 2.27 -41.17
C VAL A 24 -16.65 1.26 -40.03
N ARG A 25 -17.43 0.19 -40.12
CA ARG A 25 -17.17 -1.09 -39.45
C ARG A 25 -16.44 -1.97 -40.45
N HIS A 26 -15.32 -2.58 -40.06
CA HIS A 26 -14.83 -3.78 -40.73
C HIS A 26 -14.31 -4.79 -39.69
N ALA A 27 -14.88 -5.99 -39.77
CA ALA A 27 -14.42 -7.25 -39.20
C ALA A 27 -14.32 -8.24 -40.39
N PRO A 28 -13.94 -9.51 -40.16
CA PRO A 28 -12.60 -10.04 -39.93
C PRO A 28 -12.10 -10.86 -41.13
N LEU A 29 -10.81 -11.19 -41.20
CA LEU A 29 -10.26 -12.11 -42.21
C LEU A 29 -9.79 -13.42 -41.54
N ASP A 30 -10.46 -14.51 -41.91
CA ASP A 30 -10.04 -15.90 -41.72
C ASP A 30 -9.53 -16.41 -43.08
N HIS A 31 -8.29 -16.90 -43.15
CA HIS A 31 -7.86 -17.82 -44.19
C HIS A 31 -6.84 -18.81 -43.65
N ARG A 32 -7.32 -20.04 -43.43
CA ARG A 32 -6.52 -21.27 -43.45
C ARG A 32 -5.79 -21.42 -44.80
N ARG A 33 -4.47 -21.64 -44.80
CA ARG A 33 -3.74 -22.72 -45.52
C ARG A 33 -2.22 -22.62 -45.32
N ARG A 34 -1.61 -23.77 -45.04
CA ARG A 34 -0.18 -24.03 -44.76
C ARG A 34 0.65 -24.13 -46.05
N PRO A 35 1.98 -24.08 -45.94
CA PRO A 35 2.84 -24.97 -46.73
C PRO A 35 3.70 -25.89 -45.84
N ARG A 36 3.80 -27.14 -46.30
CA ARG A 36 4.75 -28.19 -45.86
C ARG A 36 6.12 -27.91 -46.48
N TRP A 37 7.19 -28.17 -45.73
CA TRP A 37 8.52 -28.41 -46.31
C TRP A 37 9.04 -29.79 -45.87
N HIS A 38 9.37 -30.63 -46.86
CA HIS A 38 9.98 -31.94 -46.69
C HIS A 38 11.51 -31.86 -46.89
N ARG A 39 12.24 -32.30 -45.86
CA ARG A 39 13.42 -33.21 -45.80
C ARG A 39 14.52 -33.25 -46.89
N ARG A 40 15.74 -33.47 -46.34
CA ARG A 40 17.01 -34.05 -46.87
C ARG A 40 17.95 -33.03 -47.54
N GLY A 41 19.28 -33.07 -47.36
CA GLY A 41 20.16 -33.98 -46.63
C GLY A 41 21.63 -33.51 -46.71
N GLN A 42 22.42 -33.94 -45.70
CA GLN A 42 23.84 -34.34 -45.71
C GLN A 42 24.82 -33.75 -46.75
N CYS A 43 25.92 -33.15 -46.28
CA CYS A 43 27.32 -33.61 -46.47
C CYS A 43 28.32 -32.68 -45.75
N ALA A 44 29.23 -33.26 -44.96
CA ALA A 44 30.52 -32.71 -44.51
C ALA A 44 31.61 -33.15 -45.55
N PRO A 45 32.95 -32.93 -45.39
CA PRO A 45 33.72 -32.38 -44.26
C PRO A 45 34.95 -31.49 -44.61
N GLY A 46 35.65 -31.03 -43.57
CA GLY A 46 37.04 -30.51 -43.60
C GLY A 46 37.23 -29.62 -42.38
N GLY A 47 38.15 -29.82 -41.43
CA GLY A 47 39.41 -30.56 -41.40
C GLY A 47 40.41 -29.63 -40.72
N GLY A 48 40.87 -29.97 -39.50
CA GLY A 48 41.85 -29.15 -38.77
C GLY A 48 41.76 -29.33 -37.26
N GLY A 49 42.45 -30.36 -36.75
CA GLY A 49 42.53 -30.62 -35.32
C GLY A 49 43.81 -30.10 -34.69
N VAL A 50 43.80 -29.90 -33.36
CA VAL A 50 44.97 -30.06 -32.49
C VAL A 50 44.50 -30.56 -31.10
N ARG A 51 44.90 -31.80 -30.77
CA ARG A 51 45.50 -32.35 -29.51
C ARG A 51 45.16 -31.65 -28.16
N ARG A 52 45.02 -32.29 -27.01
CA ARG A 52 45.17 -33.67 -26.50
C ARG A 52 44.76 -33.67 -25.01
N ARG A 53 44.22 -34.79 -24.53
CA ARG A 53 44.47 -35.52 -23.25
C ARG A 53 43.18 -35.88 -22.50
N ALA A 54 42.85 -37.17 -22.58
CA ALA A 54 41.94 -37.88 -21.70
C ALA A 54 42.69 -39.06 -21.06
N ARG A 55 42.51 -39.23 -19.75
CA ARG A 55 42.67 -40.41 -18.88
C ARG A 55 41.82 -40.06 -17.65
N THR A 56 40.97 -40.88 -17.03
CA THR A 56 40.85 -42.35 -16.98
C THR A 56 39.57 -42.69 -16.19
N GLY A 57 38.89 -43.80 -16.55
CA GLY A 57 38.15 -44.72 -15.67
C GLY A 57 36.88 -44.21 -14.96
N ALA A 58 35.88 -44.99 -14.60
CA ALA A 58 35.45 -46.35 -14.88
C ALA A 58 34.06 -46.44 -14.23
N ARG A 59 33.12 -47.10 -14.91
CA ARG A 59 31.77 -47.37 -14.45
C ARG A 59 31.76 -48.70 -13.69
N HIS A 60 31.02 -48.80 -12.58
CA HIS A 60 30.47 -50.06 -12.10
C HIS A 60 28.95 -49.97 -11.97
N ARG A 61 28.29 -51.05 -12.41
CA ARG A 61 26.84 -51.27 -12.45
C ARG A 61 26.38 -52.09 -11.24
N ALA A 62 25.14 -51.79 -10.83
CA ALA A 62 24.04 -52.71 -10.46
C ALA A 62 24.10 -53.53 -9.16
N ALA A 63 23.00 -53.45 -8.39
CA ALA A 63 22.22 -54.63 -7.96
C ALA A 63 20.80 -54.22 -7.49
N LYS A 64 19.83 -55.09 -7.79
CA LYS A 64 18.40 -55.08 -7.39
C LYS A 64 18.19 -56.08 -6.23
N ARG A 65 16.97 -56.00 -5.64
CA ARG A 65 16.24 -56.94 -4.72
C ARG A 65 16.42 -56.56 -3.24
N GLY A 66 15.43 -56.61 -2.34
CA GLY A 66 14.02 -57.00 -2.38
C GLY A 66 13.47 -57.12 -0.94
N HIS A 67 12.13 -57.11 -0.81
CA HIS A 67 11.28 -57.58 0.31
C HIS A 67 11.21 -56.83 1.66
N GLY A 68 9.96 -56.72 2.15
CA GLY A 68 9.65 -56.41 3.55
C GLY A 68 8.25 -55.82 3.76
N ALA A 69 7.19 -56.64 3.66
CA ALA A 69 5.83 -56.30 4.08
C ALA A 69 5.66 -56.51 5.61
N VAL A 70 5.01 -55.59 6.33
CA VAL A 70 4.45 -55.86 7.67
C VAL A 70 3.05 -55.26 7.82
N ARG A 71 2.25 -56.06 8.52
CA ARG A 71 0.79 -56.15 8.66
C ARG A 71 0.12 -55.05 9.50
N ARG A 72 -1.17 -54.84 9.21
CA ARG A 72 -2.21 -54.33 10.13
C ARG A 72 -2.60 -55.40 11.16
N ARG A 73 -3.02 -55.00 12.39
CA ARG A 73 -4.33 -55.31 13.04
C ARG A 73 -4.40 -54.92 14.56
N PRO A 74 -5.60 -54.88 15.19
CA PRO A 74 -6.04 -53.92 16.22
C PRO A 74 -6.45 -54.53 17.59
N GLY A 75 -6.97 -53.70 18.52
CA GLY A 75 -7.75 -54.05 19.74
C GLY A 75 -7.40 -53.13 20.93
N GLY A 76 -8.25 -52.71 21.87
CA GLY A 76 -9.66 -52.95 22.25
C GLY A 76 -10.16 -51.77 23.15
N LEU A 77 -11.48 -51.50 23.24
CA LEU A 77 -12.41 -51.77 24.38
C LEU A 77 -11.95 -51.15 25.71
N ASP A 78 -12.67 -50.23 26.37
CA ASP A 78 -13.88 -50.45 27.21
C ASP A 78 -14.55 -49.08 27.55
N ALA A 79 -15.87 -48.87 27.35
CA ALA A 79 -16.99 -49.04 28.30
C ALA A 79 -16.98 -48.12 29.55
N GLY A 80 -18.07 -47.34 29.75
CA GLY A 80 -18.35 -46.68 31.03
C GLY A 80 -19.19 -45.39 31.00
N ARG A 81 -20.50 -45.49 30.70
CA ARG A 81 -21.55 -44.56 31.20
C ARG A 81 -22.17 -45.22 32.45
N PRO A 82 -22.79 -44.54 33.45
CA PRO A 82 -23.93 -43.63 33.20
C PRO A 82 -24.24 -42.49 34.23
N ARG A 83 -25.13 -41.57 33.79
CA ARG A 83 -26.27 -40.87 34.48
C ARG A 83 -26.04 -40.28 35.89
N ALA A 84 -26.49 -39.07 36.23
CA ALA A 84 -27.91 -38.71 36.27
C ALA A 84 -28.18 -37.21 36.51
N ARG A 85 -29.40 -36.82 36.14
CA ARG A 85 -30.08 -35.53 36.28
C ARG A 85 -30.22 -35.05 37.73
N ARG A 86 -30.30 -33.72 37.93
CA ARG A 86 -31.34 -33.10 38.78
C ARG A 86 -31.63 -31.66 38.35
N ARG A 87 -32.91 -31.40 38.02
CA ARG A 87 -33.53 -30.08 37.94
C ARG A 87 -33.86 -29.60 39.35
N ARG A 88 -33.85 -28.29 39.60
CA ARG A 88 -34.90 -27.60 40.37
C ARG A 88 -34.94 -26.10 40.05
N ALA A 89 -36.17 -25.62 39.98
CA ALA A 89 -36.59 -24.26 39.68
C ALA A 89 -36.59 -23.39 40.95
N GLY A 90 -36.50 -22.06 40.76
CA GLY A 90 -36.81 -21.05 41.75
C GLY A 90 -37.08 -19.71 41.04
N GLN A 91 -38.25 -19.13 41.28
CA GLN A 91 -38.75 -17.89 40.69
C GLN A 91 -38.70 -16.73 41.71
N ARG A 92 -38.56 -15.50 41.16
CA ARG A 92 -39.06 -14.17 41.63
C ARG A 92 -38.22 -13.39 42.68
N PRO A 93 -38.43 -12.04 42.84
CA PRO A 93 -38.31 -10.94 41.85
C PRO A 93 -37.60 -9.67 42.41
N ARG A 94 -37.47 -8.62 41.57
CA ARG A 94 -37.39 -7.15 41.84
C ARG A 94 -36.08 -6.37 41.58
N ALA A 95 -36.27 -5.36 40.71
CA ALA A 95 -35.92 -3.94 40.81
C ALA A 95 -34.45 -3.45 40.81
N GLY A 96 -34.18 -2.56 39.85
CA GLY A 96 -33.47 -1.30 40.13
C GLY A 96 -32.03 -1.17 39.63
N GLN A 97 -31.82 -0.12 38.83
CA GLN A 97 -30.60 0.69 38.70
C GLN A 97 -29.53 0.29 37.65
N SER A 98 -29.67 0.96 36.50
CA SER A 98 -28.71 1.88 35.88
C SER A 98 -27.20 1.75 36.13
N GLN A 99 -26.45 1.87 35.02
CA GLN A 99 -25.06 2.38 34.92
C GLN A 99 -23.91 1.52 35.46
N THR A 100 -23.63 0.36 34.84
CA THR A 100 -22.27 -0.25 34.89
C THR A 100 -21.85 -1.01 33.61
N GLY A 101 -22.55 -0.81 32.49
CA GLY A 101 -22.32 -1.55 31.23
C GLY A 101 -20.99 -1.22 30.52
N GLY A 102 -20.48 0.01 30.64
CA GLY A 102 -19.28 0.45 29.89
C GLY A 102 -17.95 -0.10 30.45
N ARG A 103 -17.81 -0.20 31.77
CA ARG A 103 -16.55 -0.66 32.40
C ARG A 103 -16.31 -2.16 32.28
N ARG A 104 -17.37 -2.98 32.23
CA ARG A 104 -17.23 -4.44 32.08
C ARG A 104 -16.85 -4.85 30.67
N VAL A 105 -17.32 -4.16 29.63
CA VAL A 105 -16.96 -4.44 28.23
C VAL A 105 -15.51 -4.04 27.94
N ALA A 106 -15.08 -2.86 28.42
CA ALA A 106 -13.69 -2.42 28.32
C ALA A 106 -12.72 -3.38 29.07
N ALA A 107 -13.06 -3.79 30.29
CA ALA A 107 -12.26 -4.75 31.06
C ALA A 107 -12.30 -6.18 30.48
N HIS A 108 -13.29 -6.52 29.64
CA HIS A 108 -13.37 -7.81 28.96
C HIS A 108 -12.56 -7.81 27.65
N GLN A 109 -12.54 -6.69 26.93
CA GLN A 109 -11.67 -6.49 25.77
C GLN A 109 -10.18 -6.48 26.16
N ILE A 110 -9.83 -5.82 27.27
CA ILE A 110 -8.46 -5.84 27.83
C ILE A 110 -8.06 -7.26 28.26
N ARG A 111 -8.97 -8.01 28.90
CA ARG A 111 -8.70 -9.40 29.32
C ARG A 111 -8.60 -10.39 28.16
N ASN A 112 -9.27 -10.14 27.03
CA ASN A 112 -9.10 -10.95 25.82
C ASN A 112 -7.81 -10.62 25.05
N ARG A 113 -7.29 -9.38 25.14
CA ARG A 113 -5.95 -9.01 24.62
C ARG A 113 -4.83 -9.74 25.38
N ALA A 114 -4.90 -9.80 26.70
CA ALA A 114 -3.88 -10.46 27.53
C ALA A 114 -3.79 -11.99 27.35
N ARG A 115 -4.78 -12.64 26.71
CA ARG A 115 -4.79 -14.10 26.47
C ARG A 115 -4.07 -14.53 25.19
N ARG A 116 -3.66 -13.61 24.32
CA ARG A 116 -2.82 -13.86 23.15
C ARG A 116 -1.46 -13.24 23.45
N GLY A 117 -0.47 -14.04 23.84
CA GLY A 117 0.86 -13.56 24.26
C GLY A 117 1.73 -12.87 23.19
N GLY A 118 1.13 -12.21 22.20
CA GLY A 118 1.80 -11.49 21.11
C GLY A 118 1.19 -10.10 20.94
N GLY A 119 1.47 -9.19 21.88
CA GLY A 119 1.04 -7.79 21.78
C GLY A 119 1.93 -6.79 22.51
N VAL A 120 2.99 -7.26 23.19
CA VAL A 120 3.75 -6.44 24.14
C VAL A 120 4.52 -5.33 23.42
N ILE A 121 5.18 -5.65 22.30
CA ILE A 121 6.00 -4.68 21.57
C ILE A 121 5.13 -3.60 20.96
N LEU A 122 4.05 -3.98 20.27
CA LEU A 122 3.15 -2.98 19.69
C LEU A 122 2.47 -2.14 20.76
N ASP A 123 1.99 -2.74 21.86
CA ASP A 123 1.35 -1.98 22.93
C ASP A 123 2.33 -0.98 23.58
N GLU A 124 3.61 -1.35 23.73
CA GLU A 124 4.67 -0.44 24.18
C GLU A 124 4.90 0.72 23.22
N ILE A 125 5.02 0.44 21.91
CA ILE A 125 5.16 1.46 20.86
C ILE A 125 3.98 2.43 20.90
N LEU A 126 2.75 1.92 20.95
CA LEU A 126 1.54 2.74 20.96
C LEU A 126 1.43 3.57 22.24
N ALA A 127 1.82 3.02 23.40
CA ALA A 127 1.85 3.76 24.65
C ALA A 127 2.87 4.89 24.63
N HIS A 128 4.05 4.66 24.05
CA HIS A 128 5.05 5.70 23.83
C HIS A 128 4.51 6.79 22.90
N LYS A 129 3.96 6.38 21.75
CA LYS A 129 3.46 7.30 20.73
C LYS A 129 2.35 8.21 21.23
N ARG A 130 1.41 7.69 22.05
CA ARG A 130 0.36 8.53 22.66
C ARG A 130 0.93 9.66 23.51
N ARG A 131 1.95 9.38 24.33
CA ARG A 131 2.61 10.41 25.15
C ARG A 131 3.35 11.43 24.29
N GLU A 132 4.07 10.97 23.27
CA GLU A 132 4.77 11.83 22.31
C GLU A 132 3.79 12.79 21.62
N VAL A 133 2.68 12.27 21.13
CA VAL A 133 1.65 13.06 20.42
C VAL A 133 0.95 14.05 21.34
N GLU A 134 0.67 13.66 22.59
CA GLU A 134 0.11 14.58 23.59
C GLU A 134 1.03 15.78 23.85
N LEU A 135 2.34 15.54 23.98
CA LEU A 135 3.34 16.59 24.13
C LEU A 135 3.43 17.49 22.88
N ARG A 136 3.45 16.89 21.68
CA ARG A 136 3.48 17.64 20.43
C ARG A 136 2.24 18.54 20.28
N ARG A 137 1.05 18.01 20.57
CA ARG A 137 -0.20 18.78 20.54
C ARG A 137 -0.21 19.94 21.53
N ALA A 138 0.40 19.77 22.70
CA ALA A 138 0.55 20.86 23.67
C ALA A 138 1.51 21.96 23.18
N GLN A 139 2.55 21.61 22.43
CA GLN A 139 3.52 22.55 21.88
C GLN A 139 3.03 23.25 20.61
N ARG A 140 2.23 22.56 19.80
CA ARG A 140 1.70 23.05 18.54
C ARG A 140 0.20 22.72 18.46
N PRO A 141 -0.68 23.68 18.80
CA PRO A 141 -2.13 23.48 18.74
C PRO A 141 -2.68 23.23 17.33
N PHE A 142 -3.88 22.66 17.23
CA PHE A 142 -4.53 22.34 15.96
C PHE A 142 -4.74 23.55 15.05
N GLU A 143 -5.05 24.70 15.65
CA GLU A 143 -5.28 25.99 15.01
C GLU A 143 -4.04 26.43 14.20
N SER A 144 -2.84 25.95 14.59
CA SER A 144 -1.61 26.23 13.84
C SER A 144 -1.57 25.57 12.46
N PHE A 145 -2.42 24.58 12.19
CA PHE A 145 -2.54 23.96 10.87
C PHE A 145 -3.55 24.68 9.98
N GLU A 146 -4.50 25.44 10.53
CA GLU A 146 -5.57 26.08 9.75
C GLU A 146 -5.02 27.02 8.68
N ALA A 147 -4.06 27.89 9.03
CA ALA A 147 -3.44 28.79 8.06
C ALA A 147 -2.72 28.04 6.93
N ALA A 148 -2.09 26.90 7.24
CA ALA A 148 -1.39 26.08 6.26
C ALA A 148 -2.39 25.35 5.34
N LEU A 149 -3.47 24.81 5.90
CA LEU A 149 -4.47 23.98 5.21
C LEU A 149 -5.54 24.78 4.46
N ALA A 150 -5.93 25.96 4.97
CA ALA A 150 -6.92 26.84 4.34
C ALA A 150 -6.47 27.31 2.94
N SER A 151 -5.17 27.43 2.72
CA SER A 151 -4.61 27.77 1.40
C SER A 151 -4.82 26.67 0.34
N SER A 152 -4.90 25.40 0.74
CA SER A 152 -5.19 24.27 -0.16
C SER A 152 -6.69 24.07 -0.40
N ALA A 153 -7.55 24.51 0.53
CA ALA A 153 -9.00 24.34 0.43
C ALA A 153 -9.65 25.14 -0.71
N SER A 154 -9.00 26.20 -1.22
CA SER A 154 -9.50 26.97 -2.36
C SER A 154 -9.51 26.20 -3.69
N GLU A 155 -8.80 25.07 -3.79
CA GLU A 155 -8.81 24.17 -4.96
C GLU A 155 -9.80 23.00 -4.81
N LEU A 156 -10.39 22.80 -3.62
CA LEU A 156 -11.42 21.80 -3.37
C LEU A 156 -12.80 22.40 -3.67
N ARG A 157 -13.21 22.31 -4.93
CA ARG A 157 -14.58 22.63 -5.36
C ARG A 157 -15.57 21.74 -4.59
N PRO A 158 -16.48 22.27 -3.76
CA PRO A 158 -17.48 21.45 -3.10
C PRO A 158 -18.49 20.93 -4.15
N PRO A 159 -18.98 19.68 -4.03
CA PRO A 159 -20.12 19.26 -4.82
C PRO A 159 -21.36 20.05 -4.39
N LEU A 160 -22.13 20.47 -5.39
CA LEU A 160 -23.43 21.13 -5.27
C LEU A 160 -24.29 20.54 -4.13
N LEU A 161 -24.55 21.36 -3.12
CA LEU A 161 -25.85 21.44 -2.48
C LEU A 161 -26.18 22.92 -2.32
N ALA A 162 -26.83 23.47 -3.35
CA ALA A 162 -27.57 24.70 -3.21
C ALA A 162 -28.72 24.44 -2.22
N ARG A 163 -28.68 25.13 -1.08
CA ARG A 163 -29.90 25.56 -0.38
C ARG A 163 -29.69 26.99 0.04
N ASP A 164 -30.67 27.80 -0.34
CA ASP A 164 -30.80 29.22 -0.10
C ASP A 164 -30.72 29.57 1.39
N GLY A 165 -30.21 30.77 1.70
CA GLY A 165 -30.46 31.43 2.98
C GLY A 165 -29.25 32.15 3.57
N ASP A 166 -29.34 33.47 3.53
CA ASP A 166 -28.69 34.45 4.41
C ASP A 166 -27.19 34.76 4.26
N ARG A 167 -26.97 35.89 3.60
CA ARG A 167 -25.77 36.71 3.64
C ARG A 167 -25.76 37.52 4.94
N ALA A 168 -24.71 37.35 5.74
CA ALA A 168 -24.19 38.42 6.59
C ALA A 168 -22.65 38.42 6.46
N ALA A 169 -22.15 39.38 5.70
CA ALA A 169 -20.72 39.63 5.55
C ALA A 169 -20.22 40.33 6.82
N VAL A 170 -19.30 39.67 7.53
CA VAL A 170 -18.46 40.34 8.54
C VAL A 170 -17.08 40.50 7.90
N GLU A 171 -16.81 41.71 7.44
CA GLU A 171 -15.51 42.15 6.94
C GLU A 171 -14.60 42.41 8.14
N MET A 172 -13.64 41.52 8.37
CA MET A 172 -12.57 41.72 9.35
C MET A 172 -11.29 42.14 8.60
N ALA A 173 -10.86 43.38 8.84
CA ALA A 173 -9.60 43.93 8.34
C ALA A 173 -8.39 43.14 8.89
N PRO A 174 -7.27 43.03 8.14
CA PRO A 174 -6.13 42.23 8.58
C PRO A 174 -5.28 43.04 9.57
N SER A 175 -5.18 42.56 10.82
CA SER A 175 -4.11 42.99 11.72
C SER A 175 -2.78 42.39 11.25
N SER A 176 -1.81 43.26 11.06
CA SER A 176 -0.46 42.99 10.58
C SER A 176 0.33 41.96 11.40
N SER A 177 1.29 41.33 10.70
CA SER A 177 2.36 40.44 11.16
C SER A 177 2.00 38.96 11.40
N PHE A 178 1.69 38.24 10.31
CA PHE A 178 1.88 36.80 10.27
C PHE A 178 2.94 36.43 9.22
N SER A 179 3.97 35.76 9.74
CA SER A 179 5.05 35.05 9.03
C SER A 179 4.57 34.38 7.75
N LYS A 180 5.40 34.44 6.69
CA LYS A 180 5.21 33.84 5.35
C LYS A 180 4.37 32.56 5.43
N SER A 181 3.11 32.65 4.99
CA SER A 181 2.21 31.51 4.85
C SER A 181 2.89 30.41 4.02
N ARG A 182 3.28 29.31 4.66
CA ARG A 182 3.69 28.09 3.95
C ARG A 182 2.41 27.46 3.44
N THR A 183 2.05 27.79 2.20
CA THR A 183 0.95 27.12 1.50
C THR A 183 1.27 25.62 1.42
N VAL A 184 0.35 24.77 1.88
CA VAL A 184 0.56 23.33 1.82
C VAL A 184 0.52 22.88 0.37
N SER A 185 1.51 22.08 -0.03
CA SER A 185 1.65 21.60 -1.42
C SER A 185 0.43 20.78 -1.86
N ALA A 186 0.08 20.86 -3.14
CA ALA A 186 -0.94 20.00 -3.75
C ALA A 186 -0.67 18.51 -3.47
N ILE A 187 -1.73 17.73 -3.27
CA ILE A 187 -1.63 16.27 -3.06
C ILE A 187 -1.23 15.59 -4.38
N ARG A 188 -0.31 14.64 -4.28
CA ARG A 188 0.03 13.70 -5.36
C ARG A 188 -0.80 12.42 -5.16
N PRO A 189 -1.41 11.84 -6.20
CA PRO A 189 -2.42 10.80 -6.03
C PRO A 189 -1.79 9.42 -5.73
N PHE A 190 -1.50 9.11 -4.47
CA PHE A 190 -0.81 7.89 -4.03
C PHE A 190 -1.55 6.62 -4.48
N ALA A 191 -2.85 6.49 -4.19
CA ALA A 191 -3.62 5.31 -4.56
C ALA A 191 -3.64 5.09 -6.09
N ALA A 192 -3.71 6.17 -6.87
CA ALA A 192 -3.73 6.08 -8.32
C ALA A 192 -2.39 5.59 -8.91
N THR A 193 -1.24 5.93 -8.29
CA THR A 193 0.06 5.41 -8.76
C THR A 193 0.27 3.95 -8.44
N LEU A 194 -0.48 3.38 -7.49
CA LEU A 194 -0.43 1.96 -7.16
C LEU A 194 -1.31 1.11 -8.08
N ARG A 195 -2.39 1.68 -8.62
CA ARG A 195 -3.38 0.98 -9.46
C ARG A 195 -2.95 0.85 -10.93
N GLN A 196 -1.66 0.69 -11.18
CA GLN A 196 -1.10 0.57 -12.53
C GLN A 196 -1.00 -0.90 -12.95
N PRO A 197 -0.99 -1.20 -14.27
CA PRO A 197 -0.73 -2.55 -14.74
C PRO A 197 0.62 -3.09 -14.21
N GLY A 198 0.63 -4.34 -13.76
CA GLY A 198 1.81 -4.96 -13.15
C GLY A 198 1.77 -4.87 -11.63
N VAL A 199 2.95 -4.81 -11.00
CA VAL A 199 3.12 -4.57 -9.56
C VAL A 199 3.86 -3.26 -9.37
N SER A 200 3.21 -2.30 -8.73
CA SER A 200 3.80 -1.03 -8.33
C SER A 200 4.74 -1.21 -7.14
N ILE A 201 5.84 -0.44 -7.07
CA ILE A 201 6.77 -0.51 -5.94
C ILE A 201 6.68 0.77 -5.11
N VAL A 202 6.32 0.61 -3.83
CA VAL A 202 6.46 1.63 -2.80
C VAL A 202 7.82 1.44 -2.14
N ALA A 203 8.77 2.32 -2.46
CA ALA A 203 10.13 2.24 -1.91
C ALA A 203 10.20 2.97 -0.56
N GLU A 204 10.62 2.25 0.48
CA GLU A 204 10.64 2.76 1.85
C GLU A 204 12.03 3.24 2.26
N PHE A 205 12.07 4.46 2.79
CA PHE A 205 13.19 4.97 3.56
C PHE A 205 12.93 4.81 5.06
N LYS A 206 13.88 4.14 5.74
CA LYS A 206 13.94 4.02 7.20
C LYS A 206 15.39 4.02 7.66
N ARG A 207 15.68 4.74 8.74
CA ARG A 207 17.06 4.86 9.25
C ARG A 207 17.51 3.60 9.98
N ARG A 208 16.65 3.11 10.87
CA ARG A 208 16.89 1.87 11.62
C ARG A 208 15.67 0.96 11.63
N SER A 209 15.89 -0.28 12.04
CA SER A 209 14.81 -1.21 12.41
C SER A 209 15.03 -1.70 13.85
N PRO A 210 13.97 -1.95 14.63
CA PRO A 210 14.10 -2.47 15.99
C PRO A 210 14.95 -3.75 16.08
N SER A 211 14.89 -4.61 15.07
CA SER A 211 15.64 -5.86 14.98
C SER A 211 17.05 -5.74 14.39
N GLY A 212 17.35 -4.67 13.66
CA GLY A 212 18.42 -4.69 12.67
C GLY A 212 19.37 -3.50 12.69
N GLY A 213 19.26 -2.63 13.70
CA GLY A 213 20.10 -1.45 13.86
C GLY A 213 19.96 -0.47 12.69
N GLU A 214 20.97 0.37 12.49
CA GLU A 214 21.08 1.27 11.35
C GLU A 214 21.24 0.48 10.04
N LEU A 215 20.44 0.80 9.03
CA LEU A 215 20.34 -0.01 7.80
C LEU A 215 21.29 0.46 6.71
N ARG A 216 21.47 1.78 6.60
CA ARG A 216 22.39 2.43 5.67
C ARG A 216 22.96 3.70 6.30
N PRO A 217 24.10 3.58 7.03
CA PRO A 217 24.72 4.72 7.67
C PRO A 217 25.02 5.85 6.68
N GLY A 218 24.64 7.06 7.06
CA GLY A 218 24.90 8.28 6.28
C GLY A 218 23.95 8.57 5.11
N ALA A 219 23.02 7.67 4.75
CA ALA A 219 22.05 8.00 3.70
C ALA A 219 21.03 9.05 4.15
N SER A 220 20.80 10.06 3.30
CA SER A 220 19.72 11.01 3.48
C SER A 220 18.41 10.52 2.85
N ALA A 221 17.27 11.01 3.36
CA ALA A 221 15.97 10.65 2.81
C ALA A 221 15.81 11.20 1.38
N GLY A 222 16.34 12.39 1.12
CA GLY A 222 16.30 13.04 -0.18
C GLY A 222 17.16 12.35 -1.24
N GLU A 223 18.35 11.88 -0.87
CA GLU A 223 19.21 11.10 -1.76
C GLU A 223 18.54 9.79 -2.17
N MET A 224 18.00 9.05 -1.19
CA MET A 224 17.30 7.80 -1.46
C MET A 224 16.02 8.02 -2.25
N ALA A 225 15.27 9.11 -1.99
CA ALA A 225 14.09 9.47 -2.77
C ALA A 225 14.42 9.76 -4.25
N ARG A 226 15.48 10.52 -4.53
CA ARG A 226 15.98 10.74 -5.90
C ARG A 226 16.35 9.43 -6.58
N LEU A 227 17.10 8.59 -5.88
CA LEU A 227 17.52 7.29 -6.39
C LEU A 227 16.32 6.40 -6.71
N TYR A 228 15.37 6.29 -5.79
CA TYR A 228 14.17 5.46 -5.96
C TYR A 228 13.29 5.95 -7.10
N SER A 229 13.11 7.28 -7.21
CA SER A 229 12.39 7.88 -8.33
C SER A 229 13.07 7.60 -9.67
N ALA A 230 14.39 7.77 -9.77
CA ALA A 230 15.15 7.49 -10.99
C ALA A 230 15.16 6.00 -11.38
N CYS A 231 14.95 5.10 -10.41
CA CYS A 231 14.94 3.65 -10.63
C CYS A 231 13.54 3.06 -10.82
N GLY A 232 12.50 3.89 -10.85
CA GLY A 232 11.14 3.47 -11.21
C GLY A 232 10.23 3.09 -10.04
N ALA A 233 10.50 3.55 -8.82
CA ALA A 233 9.50 3.45 -7.74
C ALA A 233 8.21 4.22 -8.12
N SER A 234 7.06 3.68 -7.74
CA SER A 234 5.73 4.29 -8.00
C SER A 234 5.31 5.26 -6.90
N ALA A 235 5.82 5.06 -5.68
CA ALA A 235 5.60 5.90 -4.52
C ALA A 235 6.75 5.73 -3.52
N LEU A 236 6.83 6.66 -2.57
CA LEU A 236 7.74 6.59 -1.44
C LEU A 236 6.98 6.28 -0.16
N SER A 237 7.62 5.56 0.75
CA SER A 237 7.22 5.42 2.15
C SER A 237 8.34 5.96 3.01
N VAL A 238 8.04 6.84 3.97
CA VAL A 238 9.06 7.41 4.86
C VAL A 238 8.64 7.17 6.29
N LEU A 239 9.48 6.44 7.05
CA LEU A 239 9.30 6.28 8.48
C LEU A 239 9.56 7.61 9.19
N THR A 240 8.59 8.11 9.94
CA THR A 240 8.73 9.33 10.75
C THR A 240 8.80 9.07 12.25
N ASP A 241 8.70 7.81 12.68
CA ASP A 241 8.83 7.43 14.08
C ASP A 241 10.29 7.57 14.57
N GLU A 242 10.49 8.50 15.52
CA GLU A 242 11.79 8.79 16.10
C GLU A 242 12.28 7.66 17.02
N ALA A 243 11.43 7.19 17.93
CA ALA A 243 11.84 6.33 19.04
C ALA A 243 12.32 4.93 18.61
N TYR A 244 11.63 4.29 17.68
CA TYR A 244 11.89 2.92 17.26
C TYR A 244 12.56 2.83 15.89
N PHE A 245 12.24 3.74 14.97
CA PHE A 245 12.77 3.73 13.60
C PHE A 245 13.80 4.84 13.32
N GLY A 246 13.99 5.77 14.25
CA GLY A 246 14.97 6.86 14.15
C GLY A 246 14.63 7.86 13.05
N GLY A 247 13.44 7.78 12.46
CA GLY A 247 12.96 8.68 11.42
C GLY A 247 12.55 10.02 11.99
N THR A 248 12.29 10.99 11.12
CA THR A 248 11.87 12.35 11.52
C THR A 248 10.88 12.93 10.52
N ASP A 249 10.11 13.93 10.92
CA ASP A 249 9.26 14.68 9.97
C ASP A 249 10.10 15.38 8.88
N ALA A 250 11.36 15.74 9.19
CA ALA A 250 12.30 16.32 8.23
C ALA A 250 12.66 15.33 7.11
N ASP A 251 12.76 14.03 7.40
CA ASP A 251 13.02 13.01 6.39
C ASP A 251 11.90 12.95 5.35
N LEU A 252 10.63 13.08 5.79
CA LEU A 252 9.49 13.11 4.88
C LEU A 252 9.52 14.35 3.99
N VAL A 253 9.79 15.51 4.57
CA VAL A 253 9.91 16.77 3.84
C VAL A 253 11.05 16.70 2.81
N GLU A 254 12.21 16.17 3.20
CA GLU A 254 13.37 16.01 2.31
C GLU A 254 13.06 15.06 1.14
N ALA A 255 12.49 13.88 1.42
CA ALA A 255 12.11 12.90 0.40
C ALA A 255 11.06 13.46 -0.58
N ARG A 256 10.07 14.19 -0.05
CA ARG A 256 9.04 14.86 -0.86
C ARG A 256 9.61 15.92 -1.79
N GLN A 257 10.53 16.74 -1.30
CA GLN A 257 11.15 17.81 -2.09
C GLN A 257 12.09 17.25 -3.16
N ALA A 258 12.69 16.09 -2.90
CA ALA A 258 13.68 15.49 -3.76
C ALA A 258 13.11 14.67 -4.93
N SER A 259 11.80 14.42 -4.97
CA SER A 259 11.14 13.65 -6.05
C SER A 259 9.74 14.17 -6.37
N SER A 260 9.19 13.76 -7.51
CA SER A 260 7.78 13.99 -7.89
C SER A 260 6.84 12.86 -7.47
N LEU A 261 7.35 11.82 -6.80
CA LEU A 261 6.56 10.67 -6.36
C LEU A 261 5.64 11.04 -5.19
N PRO A 262 4.45 10.42 -5.06
CA PRO A 262 3.66 10.55 -3.85
C PRO A 262 4.38 9.93 -2.64
N VAL A 263 4.25 10.54 -1.47
CA VAL A 263 4.94 10.14 -0.24
C VAL A 263 3.95 9.75 0.85
N LEU A 264 4.05 8.50 1.30
CA LEU A 264 3.37 7.95 2.47
C LEU A 264 4.14 8.31 3.75
N ARG A 265 3.47 8.94 4.72
CA ARG A 265 3.95 9.03 6.11
C ARG A 265 3.72 7.68 6.78
N LYS A 266 4.80 6.93 7.03
CA LYS A 266 4.73 5.68 7.77
C LYS A 266 5.04 5.96 9.24
N ASP A 267 4.02 5.92 10.07
CA ASP A 267 4.11 6.14 11.52
C ASP A 267 2.97 5.38 12.21
N PHE A 268 3.00 5.31 13.53
CA PHE A 268 1.91 4.78 14.35
C PHE A 268 0.89 5.90 14.62
N VAL A 269 -0.11 6.03 13.75
CA VAL A 269 -1.18 7.02 13.94
C VAL A 269 -2.13 6.54 15.04
N VAL A 270 -2.24 7.31 16.13
CA VAL A 270 -3.08 7.04 17.31
C VAL A 270 -3.97 8.22 17.70
N ASP A 271 -3.78 9.39 17.09
CA ASP A 271 -4.57 10.60 17.33
C ASP A 271 -4.77 11.36 15.99
N ALA A 272 -5.94 11.99 15.82
CA ALA A 272 -6.26 12.79 14.64
C ALA A 272 -5.25 13.92 14.40
N TYR A 273 -4.62 14.43 15.46
CA TYR A 273 -3.53 15.41 15.39
C TYR A 273 -2.43 15.02 14.40
N GLN A 274 -2.03 13.75 14.38
CA GLN A 274 -0.97 13.27 13.49
C GLN A 274 -1.37 13.32 12.01
N ILE A 275 -2.68 13.29 11.70
CA ILE A 275 -3.20 13.37 10.33
C ILE A 275 -3.08 14.81 9.82
N TYR A 276 -3.39 15.80 10.66
CA TYR A 276 -3.15 17.21 10.34
C TYR A 276 -1.65 17.50 10.20
N GLU A 277 -0.81 16.97 11.09
CA GLU A 277 0.65 17.06 10.96
C GLU A 277 1.12 16.50 9.62
N ALA A 278 0.67 15.28 9.27
CA ALA A 278 1.07 14.61 8.03
C ALA A 278 0.77 15.49 6.82
N ARG A 279 -0.45 16.06 6.75
CA ARG A 279 -0.82 16.96 5.67
C ARG A 279 0.03 18.23 5.67
N ALA A 280 0.29 18.82 6.83
CA ALA A 280 1.07 20.05 6.96
C ALA A 280 2.55 19.89 6.56
N ILE A 281 3.12 18.70 6.72
CA ILE A 281 4.49 18.37 6.26
C ILE A 281 4.52 17.86 4.82
N GLY A 282 3.35 17.76 4.16
CA GLY A 282 3.22 17.44 2.74
C GLY A 282 3.04 15.96 2.42
N ALA A 283 2.69 15.13 3.40
CA ALA A 283 2.32 13.75 3.10
C ALA A 283 1.17 13.70 2.09
N ASP A 284 1.24 12.74 1.18
CA ASP A 284 0.20 12.45 0.20
C ASP A 284 -0.67 11.27 0.66
N ALA A 285 -0.11 10.41 1.52
CA ALA A 285 -0.82 9.33 2.18
C ALA A 285 -0.35 9.13 3.62
N ILE A 286 -1.16 8.46 4.44
CA ILE A 286 -0.79 8.01 5.79
C ILE A 286 -0.96 6.50 5.97
N LEU A 287 -0.25 5.93 6.95
CA LEU A 287 -0.46 4.56 7.40
C LEU A 287 -1.50 4.52 8.53
N LEU A 288 -2.48 3.63 8.43
CA LEU A 288 -3.41 3.29 9.52
C LEU A 288 -3.30 1.80 9.84
N ILE A 289 -2.92 1.46 11.07
CA ILE A 289 -2.71 0.07 11.49
C ILE A 289 -3.96 -0.44 12.21
N VAL A 290 -4.66 -1.42 11.62
CA VAL A 290 -5.98 -1.86 12.13
C VAL A 290 -5.93 -2.38 13.56
N ARG A 291 -4.85 -3.04 13.97
CA ARG A 291 -4.69 -3.51 15.35
C ARG A 291 -4.36 -2.42 16.37
N ALA A 292 -3.89 -1.25 15.91
CA ALA A 292 -3.62 -0.10 16.76
C ALA A 292 -4.88 0.73 17.09
N LEU A 293 -5.93 0.60 16.28
CA LEU A 293 -7.12 1.43 16.31
C LEU A 293 -8.37 0.61 16.67
N THR A 294 -9.32 1.25 17.33
CA THR A 294 -10.70 0.76 17.41
C THR A 294 -11.40 0.90 16.05
N ASN A 295 -12.54 0.23 15.86
CA ASN A 295 -13.32 0.37 14.62
C ASN A 295 -13.84 1.80 14.41
N GLN A 296 -14.11 2.53 15.49
CA GLN A 296 -14.57 3.91 15.39
C GLN A 296 -13.40 4.83 14.98
N GLU A 297 -12.27 4.75 15.67
CA GLU A 297 -11.07 5.52 15.30
C GLU A 297 -10.62 5.24 13.86
N LEU A 298 -10.65 3.97 13.41
CA LEU A 298 -10.27 3.63 12.04
C LEU A 298 -11.17 4.33 11.00
N ARG A 299 -12.49 4.37 11.23
CA ARG A 299 -13.43 5.09 10.36
C ARG A 299 -13.19 6.59 10.39
N ASP A 300 -13.11 7.17 11.59
CA ASP A 300 -12.94 8.60 11.76
C ASP A 300 -11.62 9.09 11.14
N PHE A 301 -10.55 8.30 11.27
CA PHE A 301 -9.23 8.62 10.71
C PHE A 301 -9.21 8.44 9.19
N LEU A 302 -9.90 7.44 8.64
CA LEU A 302 -10.07 7.31 7.19
C LEU A 302 -10.82 8.51 6.60
N ASP A 303 -11.93 8.91 7.24
CA ASP A 303 -12.75 10.03 6.78
C ASP A 303 -12.00 11.36 6.90
N LEU A 304 -11.28 11.58 7.99
CA LEU A 304 -10.43 12.77 8.14
C LEU A 304 -9.30 12.80 7.10
N THR A 305 -8.66 11.66 6.82
CA THR A 305 -7.61 11.56 5.81
C THR A 305 -8.13 11.98 4.43
N ARG A 306 -9.30 11.47 4.04
CA ARG A 306 -9.99 11.86 2.80
C ARG A 306 -10.40 13.32 2.78
N HIS A 307 -10.91 13.83 3.90
CA HIS A 307 -11.31 15.22 4.03
C HIS A 307 -10.11 16.17 3.80
N LEU A 308 -8.92 15.77 4.24
CA LEU A 308 -7.66 16.48 4.01
C LEU A 308 -7.04 16.21 2.62
N GLY A 309 -7.71 15.42 1.78
CA GLY A 309 -7.32 15.11 0.42
C GLY A 309 -6.23 14.05 0.28
N MET A 310 -5.80 13.40 1.37
CA MET A 310 -4.78 12.35 1.35
C MET A 310 -5.40 10.96 1.12
N ASP A 311 -4.56 10.00 0.72
CA ASP A 311 -4.89 8.58 0.72
C ASP A 311 -4.50 7.90 2.07
N ALA A 312 -5.06 6.72 2.35
CA ALA A 312 -4.69 5.92 3.51
C ALA A 312 -4.32 4.50 3.07
N LEU A 313 -3.12 4.04 3.44
CA LEU A 313 -2.75 2.62 3.42
C LEU A 313 -3.19 1.99 4.74
N VAL A 314 -4.15 1.06 4.69
CA VAL A 314 -4.68 0.40 5.88
C VAL A 314 -4.00 -0.95 6.08
N GLU A 315 -3.08 -1.02 7.04
CA GLU A 315 -2.23 -2.19 7.32
C GLU A 315 -2.96 -3.23 8.18
N THR A 316 -2.89 -4.49 7.74
CA THR A 316 -3.59 -5.64 8.29
C THR A 316 -2.68 -6.86 8.41
N HIS A 317 -2.99 -7.75 9.36
CA HIS A 317 -2.20 -8.96 9.65
C HIS A 317 -3.05 -10.24 9.77
N SER A 318 -4.37 -10.14 9.65
CA SER A 318 -5.27 -11.27 9.79
C SER A 318 -6.56 -11.09 9.01
N GLU A 319 -7.33 -12.16 8.83
CA GLU A 319 -8.64 -12.09 8.18
C GLU A 319 -9.61 -11.13 8.90
N ASP A 320 -9.57 -11.09 10.23
CA ASP A 320 -10.38 -10.17 11.03
C ASP A 320 -10.01 -8.72 10.77
N GLU A 321 -8.70 -8.42 10.71
CA GLU A 321 -8.22 -7.07 10.40
C GLU A 321 -8.58 -6.64 8.97
N VAL A 322 -8.52 -7.56 7.99
CA VAL A 322 -8.98 -7.28 6.63
C VAL A 322 -10.47 -6.95 6.62
N ARG A 323 -11.32 -7.72 7.30
CA ARG A 323 -12.76 -7.42 7.40
C ARG A 323 -13.01 -6.05 8.04
N ARG A 324 -12.32 -5.75 9.15
CA ARG A 324 -12.42 -4.45 9.83
C ARG A 324 -11.97 -3.28 8.95
N ALA A 325 -10.92 -3.46 8.15
CA ALA A 325 -10.47 -2.46 7.18
C ALA A 325 -11.54 -2.17 6.12
N LEU A 326 -12.12 -3.23 5.54
CA LEU A 326 -13.17 -3.12 4.52
C LEU A 326 -14.45 -2.52 5.08
N ASP A 327 -14.88 -2.92 6.29
CA ASP A 327 -16.04 -2.37 6.98
C ASP A 327 -15.87 -0.87 7.31
N ALA A 328 -14.64 -0.42 7.51
CA ALA A 328 -14.31 1.00 7.67
C ALA A 328 -14.21 1.76 6.34
N GLY A 329 -14.33 1.05 5.21
CA GLY A 329 -14.32 1.60 3.86
C GLY A 329 -12.92 1.78 3.27
N ALA A 330 -11.90 1.06 3.74
CA ALA A 330 -10.55 1.15 3.19
C ALA A 330 -10.52 0.81 1.67
N ILE A 331 -9.81 1.63 0.88
CA ILE A 331 -9.62 1.38 -0.57
C ILE A 331 -8.21 0.92 -0.92
N VAL A 332 -7.23 1.18 -0.04
CA VAL A 332 -5.87 0.64 -0.13
C VAL A 332 -5.64 -0.22 1.11
N VAL A 333 -5.55 -1.53 0.92
CA VAL A 333 -5.39 -2.52 1.99
C VAL A 333 -3.99 -3.10 1.91
N GLY A 334 -3.20 -2.89 2.96
CA GLY A 334 -1.88 -3.47 3.14
C GLY A 334 -1.95 -4.75 3.95
N VAL A 335 -1.30 -5.81 3.47
CA VAL A 335 -1.04 -7.02 4.27
C VAL A 335 0.45 -7.07 4.57
N ASN A 336 0.80 -6.91 5.85
CA ASN A 336 2.18 -6.96 6.28
C ASN A 336 2.57 -8.39 6.66
N ASN A 337 3.45 -8.97 5.85
CA ASN A 337 3.95 -10.34 6.05
C ASN A 337 4.82 -10.48 7.31
N ARG A 338 5.25 -9.36 7.92
CA ARG A 338 6.01 -9.37 9.17
C ARG A 338 5.08 -9.18 10.36
N ASP A 339 5.12 -10.13 11.27
CA ASP A 339 4.45 -10.02 12.55
C ASP A 339 5.20 -8.99 13.43
N LEU A 340 4.49 -7.98 13.94
CA LEU A 340 5.08 -6.88 14.70
C LEU A 340 5.55 -7.26 16.12
N ASP A 341 5.11 -8.41 16.64
CA ASP A 341 5.46 -8.86 17.99
C ASP A 341 6.62 -9.86 17.98
N THR A 342 6.68 -10.72 16.96
CA THR A 342 7.72 -11.75 16.80
C THR A 342 8.81 -11.37 15.81
N LEU A 343 8.55 -10.37 14.96
CA LEU A 343 9.38 -9.92 13.85
C LEU A 343 9.62 -11.00 12.77
N VAL A 344 8.94 -12.14 12.88
CA VAL A 344 8.96 -13.23 11.91
C VAL A 344 8.22 -12.79 10.66
N THR A 345 8.80 -13.06 9.49
CA THR A 345 8.20 -12.75 8.20
C THR A 345 7.67 -14.02 7.53
N ASP A 346 6.36 -14.09 7.31
CA ASP A 346 5.68 -15.13 6.54
C ASP A 346 5.20 -14.55 5.20
N VAL A 347 5.98 -14.76 4.14
CA VAL A 347 5.65 -14.30 2.78
C VAL A 347 4.41 -14.96 2.18
N THR A 348 3.86 -15.99 2.83
CA THR A 348 2.62 -16.65 2.39
C THR A 348 1.36 -15.96 2.92
N LEU A 349 1.49 -15.05 3.89
CA LEU A 349 0.36 -14.37 4.52
C LEU A 349 -0.42 -13.50 3.51
N ALA A 350 0.26 -12.62 2.77
CA ALA A 350 -0.38 -11.78 1.76
C ALA A 350 -1.14 -12.60 0.70
N PRO A 351 -0.55 -13.63 0.04
CA PRO A 351 -1.30 -14.52 -0.85
C PRO A 351 -2.53 -15.19 -0.21
N ARG A 352 -2.46 -15.57 1.07
CA ARG A 352 -3.58 -16.20 1.79
C ARG A 352 -4.73 -15.23 2.06
N LEU A 353 -4.43 -13.96 2.35
CA LEU A 353 -5.43 -12.94 2.67
C LEU A 353 -5.97 -12.23 1.42
N ARG A 354 -5.25 -12.25 0.30
CA ARG A 354 -5.66 -11.60 -0.95
C ARG A 354 -7.09 -11.92 -1.42
N PRO A 355 -7.60 -13.17 -1.33
CA PRO A 355 -8.98 -13.49 -1.74
C PRO A 355 -10.07 -12.78 -0.92
N LEU A 356 -9.75 -12.26 0.27
CA LEU A 356 -10.68 -11.51 1.11
C LEU A 356 -10.82 -10.04 0.69
N VAL A 357 -9.87 -9.52 -0.09
CA VAL A 357 -9.85 -8.13 -0.51
C VAL A 357 -10.56 -7.99 -1.87
N PRO A 358 -11.64 -7.18 -1.96
CA PRO A 358 -12.34 -6.94 -3.21
C PRO A 358 -11.43 -6.44 -4.33
N PRO A 359 -11.69 -6.79 -5.61
CA PRO A 359 -10.84 -6.41 -6.74
C PRO A 359 -10.86 -4.91 -7.07
N ASP A 360 -11.83 -4.15 -6.54
CA ASP A 360 -11.89 -2.71 -6.64
C ASP A 360 -11.01 -1.99 -5.61
N CYS A 361 -10.56 -2.68 -4.57
CA CYS A 361 -9.54 -2.21 -3.62
C CYS A 361 -8.13 -2.49 -4.17
N ILE A 362 -7.19 -1.61 -3.82
CA ILE A 362 -5.77 -1.79 -4.10
C ILE A 362 -5.18 -2.68 -3.01
N PHE A 363 -4.58 -3.80 -3.41
CA PHE A 363 -3.92 -4.73 -2.51
C PHE A 363 -2.40 -4.52 -2.50
N VAL A 364 -1.86 -4.18 -1.32
CA VAL A 364 -0.44 -3.96 -1.11
C VAL A 364 0.13 -5.09 -0.26
N ALA A 365 1.17 -5.78 -0.73
CA ALA A 365 1.92 -6.72 0.09
C ALA A 365 3.15 -6.02 0.70
N GLU A 366 3.32 -6.13 2.01
CA GLU A 366 4.42 -5.45 2.72
C GLU A 366 5.37 -6.47 3.35
N SER A 367 6.65 -6.12 3.40
CA SER A 367 7.73 -6.96 3.95
C SER A 367 8.01 -8.26 3.17
N GLY A 368 9.22 -8.79 3.35
CA GLY A 368 9.58 -10.12 2.84
C GLY A 368 9.99 -10.20 1.37
N VAL A 369 10.18 -9.06 0.69
CA VAL A 369 10.66 -8.99 -0.69
C VAL A 369 12.10 -8.50 -0.75
N SER A 370 12.98 -9.29 -1.34
CA SER A 370 14.39 -8.99 -1.60
C SER A 370 14.86 -9.43 -2.98
N GLN A 371 14.06 -10.20 -3.73
CA GLN A 371 14.43 -10.73 -5.04
C GLN A 371 13.29 -10.63 -6.09
N PRO A 372 13.62 -10.49 -7.38
CA PRO A 372 12.66 -10.45 -8.49
C PRO A 372 11.60 -11.55 -8.51
N GLU A 373 11.95 -12.78 -8.15
CA GLU A 373 11.07 -13.94 -8.18
C GLU A 373 9.89 -13.80 -7.20
N GLN A 374 10.10 -13.07 -6.10
CA GLN A 374 9.08 -12.80 -5.10
C GLN A 374 8.05 -11.79 -5.62
N ILE A 375 8.48 -10.81 -6.42
CA ILE A 375 7.56 -9.89 -7.12
C ILE A 375 6.65 -10.68 -8.06
N ALA A 376 7.22 -11.59 -8.85
CA ALA A 376 6.44 -12.42 -9.76
C ALA A 376 5.42 -13.32 -9.02
N THR A 377 5.79 -13.82 -7.84
CA THR A 377 4.91 -14.60 -6.98
C THR A 377 3.74 -13.75 -6.45
N LEU A 378 4.02 -12.54 -5.98
CA LEU A 378 3.01 -11.61 -5.47
C LEU A 378 2.09 -11.08 -6.59
N TYR A 379 2.65 -10.83 -7.78
CA TYR A 379 1.86 -10.51 -8.98
C TYR A 379 0.88 -11.65 -9.31
N ALA A 380 1.36 -12.90 -9.34
CA ALA A 380 0.51 -14.06 -9.61
C ALA A 380 -0.54 -14.28 -8.52
N ALA A 381 -0.26 -13.88 -7.27
CA ALA A 381 -1.22 -13.88 -6.19
C ALA A 381 -2.28 -12.77 -6.33
N GLY A 382 -2.04 -11.75 -7.16
CA GLY A 382 -2.96 -10.65 -7.43
C GLY A 382 -2.64 -9.36 -6.66
N ALA A 383 -1.40 -9.16 -6.22
CA ALA A 383 -0.99 -7.91 -5.61
C ALA A 383 -0.87 -6.78 -6.65
N ASP A 384 -1.41 -5.61 -6.33
CA ASP A 384 -1.30 -4.40 -7.16
C ASP A 384 -0.02 -3.63 -6.86
N ALA A 385 0.45 -3.70 -5.60
CA ALA A 385 1.68 -3.08 -5.19
C ALA A 385 2.43 -3.87 -4.11
N VAL A 386 3.70 -3.53 -3.94
CA VAL A 386 4.56 -4.03 -2.86
C VAL A 386 5.26 -2.89 -2.16
N LEU A 387 5.38 -2.96 -0.84
CA LEU A 387 6.15 -2.01 -0.04
C LEU A 387 7.46 -2.66 0.41
N ILE A 388 8.58 -2.04 0.02
CA ILE A 388 9.93 -2.62 0.18
C ILE A 388 10.87 -1.57 0.77
N GLY A 389 11.50 -1.88 1.90
CA GLY A 389 12.47 -0.99 2.55
C GLY A 389 13.79 -1.65 2.87
N GLU A 390 13.76 -2.63 3.78
CA GLU A 390 14.98 -3.19 4.37
C GLU A 390 15.95 -3.78 3.33
N SER A 391 15.45 -4.53 2.35
CA SER A 391 16.29 -5.11 1.29
C SER A 391 16.95 -4.04 0.41
N LEU A 392 16.22 -2.97 0.06
CA LEU A 392 16.77 -1.82 -0.68
C LEU A 392 17.86 -1.12 0.12
N LEU A 393 17.61 -0.84 1.40
CA LEU A 393 18.54 -0.14 2.25
C LEU A 393 19.76 -0.99 2.62
N ARG A 394 19.68 -2.32 2.59
CA ARG A 394 20.85 -3.19 2.83
C ARG A 394 21.64 -3.50 1.56
N ALA A 395 21.04 -3.39 0.38
CA ALA A 395 21.69 -3.76 -0.88
C ALA A 395 22.90 -2.89 -1.22
N ALA A 396 24.01 -3.50 -1.64
CA ALA A 396 25.22 -2.78 -2.05
C ALA A 396 24.94 -1.71 -3.13
N ASP A 397 24.06 -2.01 -4.08
CA ASP A 397 23.50 -1.05 -5.03
C ASP A 397 21.97 -1.08 -4.93
N PRO A 398 21.35 -0.16 -4.14
CA PRO A 398 19.90 -0.07 -4.01
C PRO A 398 19.20 0.23 -5.34
N GLY A 399 19.84 0.97 -6.24
CA GLY A 399 19.27 1.32 -7.54
C GLY A 399 19.21 0.13 -8.48
N ALA A 400 20.28 -0.67 -8.54
CA ALA A 400 20.28 -1.92 -9.32
C ALA A 400 19.24 -2.92 -8.80
N LEU A 401 19.13 -3.08 -7.47
CA LEU A 401 18.10 -3.93 -6.89
C LEU A 401 16.69 -3.40 -7.22
N LEU A 402 16.43 -2.10 -7.04
CA LEU A 402 15.12 -1.55 -7.35
C LEU A 402 14.75 -1.73 -8.83
N ARG A 403 15.67 -1.48 -9.76
CA ARG A 403 15.42 -1.69 -11.20
C ARG A 403 15.08 -3.15 -11.51
N SER A 404 15.74 -4.12 -10.87
CA SER A 404 15.44 -5.54 -11.10
C SER A 404 14.06 -5.93 -10.56
N LEU A 405 13.66 -5.39 -9.41
CA LEU A 405 12.33 -5.59 -8.83
C LEU A 405 11.23 -4.94 -9.68
N VAL A 406 11.44 -3.70 -10.15
CA VAL A 406 10.50 -3.01 -11.06
C VAL A 406 10.33 -3.80 -12.35
N ALA A 407 11.43 -4.27 -12.96
CA ALA A 407 11.38 -5.06 -14.18
C ALA A 407 10.60 -6.39 -13.98
N ALA A 408 10.69 -7.00 -12.81
CA ALA A 408 9.96 -8.23 -12.48
C ALA A 408 8.45 -8.00 -12.27
N GLY A 409 8.07 -6.80 -11.83
CA GLY A 409 6.68 -6.37 -11.64
C GLY A 409 6.03 -5.84 -12.92
N ALA A 410 6.79 -5.62 -13.99
CA ALA A 410 6.23 -5.14 -15.25
C ALA A 410 5.16 -6.10 -15.81
N PRO A 411 4.11 -5.57 -16.46
CA PRO A 411 3.07 -6.41 -17.07
C PRO A 411 3.67 -7.45 -18.00
N ARG A 412 3.36 -8.73 -17.78
CA ARG A 412 3.79 -9.80 -18.68
C ARG A 412 2.95 -9.78 -19.97
N GLY A 413 3.37 -8.94 -20.92
CA GLY A 413 2.96 -8.97 -22.31
C GLY A 413 1.59 -8.36 -22.62
N ALA A 414 1.59 -7.09 -23.01
CA ALA A 414 1.15 -6.79 -24.37
C ALA A 414 2.33 -7.19 -25.28
N ARG A 415 2.31 -8.41 -25.82
CA ARG A 415 3.14 -8.72 -26.98
C ARG A 415 2.55 -7.92 -28.14
N VAL A 416 3.26 -6.89 -28.59
CA VAL A 416 2.96 -6.18 -29.84
C VAL A 416 3.13 -7.15 -31.01
#